data_AF-A0A0W0YNF7-F1
#
_entry.id   AF-A0A0W0YNF7-F1
#
_cell.length_a   1.000
_cell.length_b   1.000
_cell.length_c   1.000
_cell.angle_alpha   90.00
_cell.angle_beta   90.00
_cell.angle_gamma   90.00
#
_symmetry.space_group_name_H-M   'P 1'
#
loop_
_entity.id
_entity.type
_entity.pdbx_description
1 polymer ?
#
loop_
_entity_poly.entity_id
_entity_poly.type
_entity_poly.pdbx_seq_one_letter_code
_entity_poly.pdbx_strand_id
1 'polypeptide(L)'
;MPLVLLITGKLLLDLVGQQMQVTVLRSLADQAVAILRANPHAIDVRTDWRESILQIVPDYQQDRARWVGILRLDLVQSFLRASDGITVGLFREQDNLIPINLRQPINEKNTAAVDLPLLQVNS
;
A
#
# COMPACT_ATOMS: atom_id res chain seq x y z
N MET A 1 -23.32 -31.60 8.39
CA MET A 1 -21.91 -31.18 8.22
C MET A 1 -21.88 -29.66 8.29
N PRO A 2 -21.13 -29.05 9.23
CA PRO A 2 -21.05 -27.60 9.33
C PRO A 2 -20.13 -27.02 8.25
N LEU A 3 -20.57 -25.99 7.52
CA LEU A 3 -19.82 -25.37 6.44
C LEU A 3 -19.20 -24.06 6.95
N VAL A 4 -17.87 -23.99 7.00
CA VAL A 4 -17.11 -22.76 7.30
C VAL A 4 -16.95 -22.01 5.99
N LEU A 5 -17.46 -20.78 5.92
CA LEU A 5 -17.42 -19.98 4.70
C LEU A 5 -16.47 -18.79 4.91
N LEU A 6 -15.25 -18.94 4.40
CA LEU A 6 -14.25 -17.87 4.35
C LEU A 6 -14.53 -17.03 3.09
N ILE A 7 -14.92 -15.77 3.25
CA ILE A 7 -15.00 -14.84 2.12
C ILE A 7 -13.63 -14.20 1.96
N THR A 8 -12.80 -14.78 1.08
CA THR A 8 -11.48 -14.27 0.75
C THR A 8 -11.58 -13.07 -0.21
N GLY A 9 -10.85 -11.99 0.05
CA GLY A 9 -10.83 -10.80 -0.80
C GLY A 9 -10.37 -11.07 -2.23
N LYS A 10 -9.53 -12.09 -2.43
CA LYS A 10 -9.13 -12.58 -3.76
C LYS A 10 -10.32 -13.11 -4.57
N LEU A 11 -11.24 -13.85 -3.94
CA LEU A 11 -12.42 -14.41 -4.60
C LEU A 11 -13.38 -13.30 -5.05
N LEU A 12 -13.54 -12.24 -4.24
CA LEU A 12 -14.32 -11.06 -4.60
C LEU A 12 -13.66 -10.24 -5.73
N LEU A 13 -12.32 -10.15 -5.73
CA LEU A 13 -11.57 -9.47 -6.80
C LEU A 13 -11.73 -10.22 -8.14
N ASP A 14 -11.66 -11.56 -8.10
CA ASP A 14 -11.79 -12.43 -9.27
C ASP A 14 -13.24 -12.43 -9.83
N LEU A 15 -14.26 -12.27 -8.96
CA LEU A 15 -15.67 -12.29 -9.35
C LEU A 15 -16.18 -10.95 -9.94
N VAL A 16 -15.53 -9.83 -9.61
CA VAL A 16 -16.00 -8.47 -9.95
C VAL A 16 -15.16 -7.80 -11.04
N GLY A 17 -13.96 -8.31 -11.31
CA GLY A 17 -13.07 -7.76 -12.33
C GLY A 17 -12.30 -6.53 -11.85
N GLN A 18 -11.06 -6.41 -12.33
CA GLN A 18 -9.98 -5.49 -11.91
C GLN A 18 -10.29 -3.98 -11.84
N GLN A 19 -11.52 -3.54 -12.09
CA GLN A 19 -11.89 -2.12 -12.22
C GLN A 19 -12.75 -1.55 -11.09
N MET A 20 -13.23 -2.36 -10.13
CA MET A 20 -14.00 -1.82 -9.00
C MET A 20 -13.12 -1.24 -7.89
N GLN A 21 -13.57 -0.11 -7.34
CA GLN A 21 -12.93 0.54 -6.20
C GLN A 21 -13.05 -0.32 -4.94
N VAL A 22 -11.97 -0.37 -4.15
CA VAL A 22 -11.86 -1.15 -2.90
C VAL A 22 -13.02 -0.89 -1.93
N THR A 23 -13.54 0.34 -1.92
CA THR A 23 -14.72 0.75 -1.14
C THR A 23 -15.98 -0.05 -1.49
N VAL A 24 -16.23 -0.24 -2.78
CA VAL A 24 -17.40 -0.99 -3.27
C VAL A 24 -17.27 -2.46 -2.90
N LEU A 25 -16.09 -3.05 -3.11
CA LEU A 25 -15.82 -4.43 -2.73
C LEU A 25 -15.99 -4.68 -1.23
N ARG A 26 -15.58 -3.73 -0.39
CA ARG A 26 -15.80 -3.81 1.06
C ARG A 26 -17.29 -3.80 1.40
N SER A 27 -18.06 -2.91 0.77
CA SER A 27 -19.51 -2.85 0.97
C SER A 27 -20.23 -4.15 0.53
N LEU A 28 -19.76 -4.78 -0.54
CA LEU A 28 -20.27 -6.07 -1.02
C LEU A 28 -19.89 -7.21 -0.07
N ALA A 29 -18.67 -7.19 0.48
CA ALA A 29 -18.24 -8.15 1.49
C ALA A 29 -19.11 -8.03 2.75
N ASP A 30 -19.40 -6.81 3.22
CA ASP A 30 -20.26 -6.57 4.38
C ASP A 30 -21.69 -7.07 4.14
N GLN A 31 -22.23 -6.83 2.94
CA GLN A 31 -23.54 -7.36 2.53
C GLN A 31 -23.55 -8.90 2.50
N ALA A 32 -22.51 -9.52 1.94
CA ALA A 32 -22.39 -10.97 1.90
C ALA A 32 -22.28 -11.58 3.31
N VAL A 33 -21.50 -10.95 4.20
CA VAL A 33 -21.39 -11.34 5.61
C VAL A 33 -22.75 -11.22 6.31
N ALA A 34 -23.51 -10.15 6.07
CA ALA A 34 -24.84 -9.97 6.64
C ALA A 34 -25.81 -11.08 6.20
N ILE A 35 -25.83 -11.42 4.91
CA ILE A 35 -26.68 -12.50 4.35
C ILE A 35 -26.30 -13.85 4.95
N LEU A 36 -25.00 -14.14 5.07
CA LEU A 36 -24.52 -15.41 5.62
C LEU A 36 -24.80 -15.53 7.12
N ARG A 37 -24.64 -14.45 7.90
CA ARG A 37 -24.98 -14.44 9.33
C ARG A 37 -26.48 -14.59 9.59
N ALA A 38 -27.34 -14.15 8.66
CA ALA A 38 -28.78 -14.34 8.75
C ALA A 38 -29.22 -15.80 8.50
N ASN A 39 -28.33 -16.65 7.95
CA ASN A 39 -28.63 -18.05 7.70
C ASN A 39 -28.27 -18.91 8.92
N PRO A 40 -29.25 -19.64 9.53
CA PRO A 40 -29.01 -20.46 10.72
C PRO A 40 -28.06 -21.66 10.51
N HIS A 41 -27.62 -21.94 9.28
CA HIS A 41 -26.64 -22.98 8.96
C HIS A 41 -25.19 -22.49 8.87
N ALA A 42 -24.94 -21.17 8.98
CA ALA A 42 -23.59 -20.61 8.91
C ALA A 42 -22.94 -20.60 10.31
N ILE A 43 -21.81 -21.29 10.46
CA ILE A 43 -21.22 -21.55 11.79
C ILE A 43 -19.91 -20.78 12.01
N ASP A 44 -19.31 -20.22 10.95
CA ASP A 44 -18.17 -19.30 11.06
C ASP A 44 -18.06 -18.45 9.78
N VAL A 45 -18.51 -17.20 9.86
CA VAL A 45 -18.46 -16.23 8.76
C VAL A 45 -17.36 -15.22 9.03
N ARG A 46 -16.27 -15.29 8.26
CA ARG A 46 -15.09 -14.43 8.41
C ARG A 46 -14.71 -13.77 7.09
N THR A 47 -14.24 -12.53 7.19
CA THR A 47 -13.57 -11.82 6.10
C THR A 47 -12.07 -11.74 6.41
N ASP A 48 -11.23 -11.88 5.39
CA ASP A 48 -9.77 -11.71 5.45
C ASP A 48 -9.34 -10.24 5.26
N TRP A 49 -10.30 -9.34 5.03
CA TRP A 49 -10.04 -7.91 4.86
C TRP A 49 -9.55 -7.31 6.17
N ARG A 50 -8.31 -6.82 6.16
CA ARG A 50 -7.74 -6.06 7.27
C ARG A 50 -8.34 -4.66 7.37
N GLU A 51 -8.06 -3.99 8.49
CA GLU A 51 -8.44 -2.60 8.71
C GLU A 51 -7.87 -1.66 7.65
N SER A 52 -8.62 -0.60 7.35
CA SER A 52 -8.15 0.45 6.44
C SER A 52 -6.99 1.18 7.10
N ILE A 53 -5.88 1.31 6.39
CA ILE A 53 -4.75 2.13 6.81
C ILE A 53 -4.80 3.47 6.09
N LEU A 54 -4.32 4.52 6.76
CA LEU A 54 -4.14 5.82 6.12
C LEU A 54 -3.01 5.70 5.08
N GLN A 55 -3.33 6.02 3.83
CA GLN A 55 -2.36 6.04 2.74
C GLN A 55 -2.30 7.44 2.14
N ILE A 56 -1.10 7.98 2.03
CA ILE A 56 -0.85 9.24 1.33
C ILE A 56 -0.49 8.90 -0.11
N VAL A 57 -1.29 9.39 -1.06
CA VAL A 57 -1.04 9.22 -2.50
C VAL A 57 -0.78 10.60 -3.10
N PRO A 58 0.44 10.91 -3.54
CA PRO A 58 0.73 12.20 -4.17
C PRO A 58 0.06 12.29 -5.54
N ASP A 59 -0.61 13.42 -5.81
CA ASP A 59 -1.15 13.73 -7.13
C ASP A 59 -0.04 14.32 -8.02
N TYR A 60 0.33 13.59 -9.08
CA TYR A 60 1.40 13.97 -9.99
C TYR A 60 0.86 14.64 -11.25
N GLN A 61 1.10 15.95 -11.36
CA GLN A 61 0.73 16.73 -12.56
C GLN A 61 1.83 16.65 -13.62
N GLN A 62 1.67 15.71 -14.54
CA GLN A 62 2.66 15.42 -15.58
C GLN A 62 2.97 16.61 -16.49
N ASP A 63 1.99 17.46 -16.78
CA ASP A 63 2.23 18.63 -17.62
C ASP A 63 3.20 19.58 -16.95
N ARG A 64 2.92 20.02 -15.71
CA ARG A 64 3.82 20.90 -14.95
C ARG A 64 5.19 20.28 -14.75
N ALA A 65 5.26 19.00 -14.41
CA ALA A 65 6.52 18.30 -14.19
C ALA A 65 7.42 18.30 -15.43
N ARG A 66 6.85 18.15 -16.63
CA ARG A 66 7.60 18.26 -17.90
C ARG A 66 8.20 19.64 -18.12
N TRP A 67 7.51 20.72 -17.76
CA TRP A 67 8.03 22.08 -17.90
C TRP A 67 9.26 22.35 -17.03
N VAL A 68 9.34 21.70 -15.86
CA VAL A 68 10.45 21.85 -14.90
C VAL A 68 11.47 20.71 -14.96
N GLY A 69 11.34 19.80 -15.94
CA GLY A 69 12.27 18.68 -16.14
C GLY A 69 12.20 17.57 -15.07
N ILE A 70 11.17 17.56 -14.22
CA ILE A 70 11.01 16.55 -13.18
C ILE A 70 10.36 15.30 -13.78
N LEU A 71 11.03 14.15 -13.70
CA LEU A 71 10.45 12.87 -14.08
C LEU A 71 9.69 12.26 -12.92
N ARG A 72 8.71 11.40 -13.25
CA ARG A 72 8.00 10.59 -12.25
C ARG A 72 8.97 9.73 -11.43
N LEU A 73 10.06 9.27 -12.04
CA LEU A 73 11.09 8.50 -11.36
C LEU A 73 11.81 9.33 -10.28
N ASP A 74 12.11 10.60 -10.54
CA ASP A 74 12.79 11.47 -9.58
C ASP A 74 11.93 11.71 -8.34
N LEU A 75 10.62 11.87 -8.57
CA LEU A 75 9.63 11.97 -7.50
C LEU A 75 9.60 10.68 -6.68
N VAL A 76 9.51 9.50 -7.31
CA VAL A 76 9.52 8.20 -6.64
C VAL A 76 10.80 8.01 -5.81
N GLN A 77 11.97 8.31 -6.38
CA GLN A 77 13.25 8.19 -5.66
C GLN A 77 13.31 9.10 -4.44
N SER A 78 12.75 10.31 -4.55
CA SER A 78 12.69 11.26 -3.44
C SER A 78 11.76 10.76 -2.33
N PHE A 79 10.58 10.23 -2.69
CA PHE A 79 9.67 9.60 -1.74
C PHE A 79 10.30 8.40 -1.04
N LEU A 80 10.96 7.50 -1.79
CA LEU A 80 11.60 6.31 -1.22
C LEU A 80 12.71 6.69 -0.24
N ARG A 81 13.51 7.72 -0.50
CA ARG A 81 14.54 8.18 0.45
C ARG A 81 13.97 8.68 1.78
N ALA A 82 12.82 9.35 1.73
CA ALA A 82 12.16 9.89 2.93
C ALA A 82 11.34 8.87 3.71
N SER A 83 10.77 7.87 3.01
CA SER A 83 10.07 6.76 3.65
C SER A 83 11.03 5.63 3.98
N ASP A 84 11.07 4.56 3.19
CA ASP A 84 11.70 3.30 3.57
C ASP A 84 13.22 3.29 3.39
N GLY A 85 13.74 4.23 2.63
CA GLY A 85 15.11 4.30 2.17
C GLY A 85 15.31 3.61 0.82
N ILE A 86 16.50 3.81 0.26
CA ILE A 86 16.96 3.14 -0.96
C ILE A 86 18.22 2.33 -0.66
N THR A 87 18.31 1.13 -1.21
CA THR A 87 19.56 0.35 -1.12
C THR A 87 20.57 0.93 -2.10
N VAL A 88 21.69 1.44 -1.58
CA VAL A 88 22.74 2.10 -2.39
C VAL A 88 23.91 1.18 -2.71
N GLY A 89 23.99 0.02 -2.06
CA GLY A 89 25.04 -0.95 -2.32
C GLY A 89 24.96 -2.15 -1.40
N LEU A 90 25.88 -3.09 -1.62
CA LEU A 90 26.07 -4.27 -0.79
C LEU A 90 27.47 -4.21 -0.20
N PHE A 91 27.57 -4.30 1.12
CA PHE A 91 28.82 -4.49 1.83
C PHE A 91 29.08 -5.99 1.94
N ARG A 92 30.29 -6.43 1.58
CA ARG A 92 30.68 -7.84 1.73
C ARG A 92 31.50 -8.01 3.00
N GLU A 93 30.94 -8.76 3.94
CA GLU A 93 31.63 -9.22 5.14
C GLU A 93 31.85 -10.72 5.02
N GLN A 94 33.07 -11.13 4.69
CA GLN A 94 33.42 -12.53 4.42
C GLN A 94 32.52 -13.12 3.32
N ASP A 95 31.60 -14.02 3.69
CA ASP A 95 30.62 -14.64 2.79
C ASP A 95 29.21 -14.02 2.90
N ASN A 96 29.02 -13.02 3.76
CA ASN A 96 27.76 -12.32 3.93
C ASN A 96 27.71 -11.05 3.06
N LEU A 97 26.59 -10.86 2.38
CA LEU A 97 26.26 -9.61 1.69
C LEU A 97 25.24 -8.84 2.52
N ILE A 98 25.65 -7.67 3.01
CA ILE A 98 24.85 -6.80 3.86
C ILE A 98 24.39 -5.60 3.02
N PRO A 99 23.07 -5.38 2.82
CA PRO A 99 22.58 -4.23 2.08
C PRO A 99 22.78 -2.93 2.86
N ILE A 100 23.42 -1.95 2.21
CA ILE A 100 23.56 -0.60 2.72
C ILE A 100 22.33 0.19 2.27
N ASN A 101 21.50 0.60 3.23
CA ASN A 101 20.29 1.37 2.99
C ASN A 101 20.50 2.85 3.35
N LEU A 102 20.34 3.73 2.37
CA LEU A 102 20.30 5.17 2.56
C LEU A 102 18.87 5.57 2.89
N ARG A 103 18.65 6.14 4.08
CA ARG A 103 17.35 6.63 4.54
C ARG A 103 17.53 7.87 5.40
N GLN A 104 16.48 8.67 5.53
CA GLN A 104 16.48 9.78 6.49
C GLN A 104 16.60 9.27 7.95
N PRO A 105 17.23 10.07 8.83
CA PRO A 105 17.37 9.71 10.23
C PRO A 105 16.00 9.58 10.92
N ILE A 106 15.93 8.74 11.95
CA ILE A 106 14.66 8.26 12.53
C ILE A 106 13.76 9.38 13.07
N ASN A 107 14.37 10.48 13.51
CA ASN A 107 13.71 11.67 14.03
C ASN A 107 12.96 12.45 12.94
N GLU A 108 13.50 12.53 11.72
CA GLU A 108 12.80 13.09 10.56
C GLU A 108 11.74 12.11 10.03
N LYS A 109 11.97 10.80 10.16
CA LYS A 109 11.05 9.76 9.68
C LYS A 109 9.66 9.81 10.34
N ASN A 110 9.58 10.11 11.63
CA ASN A 110 8.30 10.21 12.34
C ASN A 110 7.48 11.43 11.90
N THR A 111 8.16 12.47 11.42
CA THR A 111 7.54 13.66 10.84
C THR A 111 7.42 13.55 9.32
N ALA A 112 7.97 12.50 8.69
CA ALA A 112 8.03 12.37 7.24
C ALA A 112 6.67 12.54 6.58
N ALA A 113 5.58 12.03 7.18
CA ALA A 113 4.21 12.23 6.67
C ALA A 113 3.78 13.71 6.59
N VAL A 114 4.28 14.54 7.51
CA VAL A 114 4.08 16.00 7.55
C VAL A 114 5.09 16.72 6.64
N ASP A 115 6.30 16.18 6.51
CA ASP A 115 7.41 16.78 5.75
C ASP A 115 7.44 16.38 4.25
N LEU A 116 6.55 15.49 3.79
CA LEU A 116 6.39 15.15 2.37
C LEU A 116 6.24 16.37 1.43
N PRO A 117 5.61 17.49 1.82
CA PRO A 117 5.55 18.69 0.98
C PRO A 117 6.89 19.44 0.85
N LEU A 118 7.85 19.18 1.74
CA LEU A 118 9.16 19.82 1.79
C LEU A 118 10.24 19.00 1.07
N LEU A 119 9.88 17.83 0.53
CA LEU A 119 10.78 16.96 -0.19
C LEU A 119 11.26 17.62 -1.49
N GLN A 120 12.54 17.94 -1.53
CA GLN A 120 13.17 18.46 -2.72
C GLN A 120 13.40 17.34 -3.74
N VAL A 121 12.88 17.55 -4.95
CA VAL A 121 13.15 16.69 -6.10
C VAL A 121 14.28 17.32 -6.90
N ASN A 122 15.40 16.62 -7.00
CA ASN A 122 16.53 17.01 -7.84
C ASN A 122 16.53 16.15 -9.10
N SER A 123 16.57 16.81 -10.27
CA SER A 123 16.84 16.21 -11.58
C SER A 123 18.34 16.13 -11.86
#